data_AF-A0A812USX6-F1
#
_entry.id   AF-A0A812USX6-F1
#
_cell.length_a   1.000
_cell.length_b   1.000
_cell.length_c   1.000
_cell.angle_alpha   90.00
_cell.angle_beta   90.00
_cell.angle_gamma   90.00
#
_symmetry.space_group_name_H-M   'P 1'
#
loop_
_entity.id
_entity.type
_entity.pdbx_description
1 polymer ?
#
loop_
_entity_poly.entity_id
_entity_poly.type
_entity_poly.pdbx_seq_one_letter_code
_entity_poly.pdbx_strand_id
1 'polypeptide(L)'
;MKSLRSRISTWRIPEVGKEVPMYVQRAFRVKTFALLALQQGFCFTMMVLLRQVVWDGQPVKKSPAVEGLYYLLSFGDMVMIMQLWLIRSSFPYNYLMMSVMTCVTAVLWSLTESVFATLLHMELVFMTCIAMFIASLACCVLTREFFKRLSVHAVPIALFTGWLTASVGVVLVERLTPLEPSLKDWEPWLASALLALLLLLLMFEGRLALMRSQPDDFMGILIIMNGSMMSVVSVPFFVIIYGFLYMTREEDRDPNSVRATDEEEPQPYLDNVPHPLAVGEP
;
A
#
# COMPACT_ATOMS: atom_id res chain seq x y z
N MET A 1 -31.32 21.76 33.68
CA MET A 1 -30.16 21.04 33.10
C MET A 1 -30.09 19.63 33.68
N LYS A 2 -30.72 18.65 33.03
CA LYS A 2 -30.63 17.23 33.41
C LYS A 2 -29.52 16.58 32.60
N SER A 3 -28.50 16.11 33.31
CA SER A 3 -27.38 15.25 32.92
C SER A 3 -27.61 14.46 31.61
N LEU A 4 -26.91 14.88 30.55
CA LEU A 4 -26.67 14.12 29.31
C LEU A 4 -25.78 12.92 29.64
N ARG A 5 -26.37 11.88 30.23
CA ARG A 5 -25.70 10.62 30.54
C ARG A 5 -25.49 9.84 29.23
N SER A 6 -24.27 9.97 28.70
CA SER A 6 -23.51 8.94 27.98
C SER A 6 -24.35 7.80 27.35
N ARG A 7 -24.85 8.02 26.13
CA ARG A 7 -25.23 6.92 25.22
C ARG A 7 -24.01 6.50 24.40
N ILE A 8 -22.98 5.98 25.07
CA ILE A 8 -21.94 5.20 24.41
C ILE A 8 -22.40 3.73 24.49
N SER A 9 -23.44 3.41 23.71
CA SER A 9 -23.90 2.04 23.52
C SER A 9 -23.37 1.53 22.20
N THR A 10 -22.54 0.49 22.27
CA THR A 10 -22.05 -0.35 21.16
C THR A 10 -23.15 -1.06 20.38
N TRP A 11 -24.39 -0.95 20.86
CA TRP A 11 -25.64 -1.30 20.20
C TRP A 11 -26.49 -0.05 20.11
N ARG A 12 -26.39 0.72 19.03
CA ARG A 12 -27.32 1.83 18.85
C ARG A 12 -28.71 1.21 18.63
N ILE A 13 -29.66 1.58 19.49
CA ILE A 13 -31.08 1.39 19.17
C ILE A 13 -31.32 2.30 17.96
N PRO A 14 -31.84 1.75 16.84
CA PRO A 14 -32.06 2.49 15.62
C PRO A 14 -32.84 3.78 15.93
N GLU A 15 -32.30 4.92 15.52
CA GLU A 15 -33.01 6.19 15.58
C GLU A 15 -33.91 6.24 14.34
N VAL A 16 -35.22 6.38 14.56
CA VAL A 16 -36.22 6.51 13.50
C VAL A 16 -35.89 7.76 12.67
N GLY A 17 -35.64 7.60 11.37
CA GLY A 17 -35.39 8.71 10.43
C GLY A 17 -34.00 8.79 9.81
N LYS A 18 -33.13 7.78 9.96
CA LYS A 18 -31.81 7.75 9.29
C LYS A 18 -31.82 6.98 7.96
N GLU A 19 -30.98 7.44 7.03
CA GLU A 19 -30.83 6.92 5.66
C GLU A 19 -30.22 5.50 5.58
N VAL A 20 -29.54 5.02 6.64
CA VAL A 20 -28.76 3.77 6.60
C VAL A 20 -29.52 2.58 7.22
N PRO A 21 -29.59 1.40 6.57
CA PRO A 21 -30.34 0.24 7.06
C PRO A 21 -29.91 -0.23 8.46
N MET A 22 -30.87 -0.71 9.27
CA MET A 22 -30.62 -1.12 10.66
C MET A 22 -29.56 -2.19 10.83
N TYR A 23 -29.40 -3.08 9.84
CA TYR A 23 -28.37 -4.10 9.91
C TYR A 23 -26.97 -3.48 9.89
N VAL A 24 -26.73 -2.36 9.19
CA VAL A 24 -25.42 -1.67 9.14
C VAL A 24 -25.08 -1.04 10.49
N GLN A 25 -26.09 -0.55 11.21
CA GLN A 25 -25.92 0.14 12.49
C GLN A 25 -25.51 -0.82 13.62
N ARG A 26 -25.92 -2.09 13.55
CA ARG A 26 -25.53 -3.12 14.53
C ARG A 26 -24.13 -3.64 14.26
N ALA A 27 -23.32 -3.70 15.32
CA ALA A 27 -21.94 -4.20 15.26
C ALA A 27 -21.06 -3.45 14.23
N PHE A 28 -21.32 -2.15 14.04
CA PHE A 28 -20.63 -1.28 13.08
C PHE A 28 -19.12 -1.50 13.02
N ARG A 29 -18.42 -1.40 14.15
CA ARG A 29 -16.95 -1.56 14.24
C ARG A 29 -16.48 -2.93 13.75
N VAL A 30 -17.18 -3.99 14.16
CA VAL A 30 -16.88 -5.38 13.74
C VAL A 30 -17.04 -5.52 12.24
N LYS A 31 -18.11 -4.94 11.68
CA LYS A 31 -18.38 -4.99 10.24
C LYS A 31 -17.37 -4.20 9.42
N THR A 32 -16.99 -3.01 9.88
CA THR A 32 -15.95 -2.21 9.23
C THR A 32 -14.64 -3.00 9.15
N PHE A 33 -14.16 -3.54 10.28
CA PHE A 33 -12.92 -4.32 10.28
C PHE A 33 -13.02 -5.63 9.51
N ALA A 34 -14.15 -6.34 9.60
CA ALA A 34 -14.37 -7.55 8.80
C ALA A 34 -14.38 -7.25 7.30
N LEU A 35 -15.02 -6.17 6.87
CA LEU A 35 -15.06 -5.79 5.46
C LEU A 35 -13.67 -5.38 4.95
N LEU A 36 -12.92 -4.62 5.74
CA LEU A 36 -11.54 -4.29 5.42
C LEU A 36 -10.66 -5.55 5.33
N ALA A 37 -10.80 -6.49 6.27
CA ALA A 37 -10.11 -7.77 6.21
C ALA A 37 -10.47 -8.58 4.94
N LEU A 38 -11.75 -8.58 4.54
CA LEU A 38 -12.18 -9.24 3.31
C LEU A 38 -11.60 -8.56 2.06
N GLN A 39 -11.58 -7.23 2.01
CA GLN A 39 -10.96 -6.50 0.90
C GLN A 39 -9.47 -6.80 0.80
N GLN A 40 -8.74 -6.74 1.91
CA GLN A 40 -7.31 -7.06 1.94
C GLN A 40 -7.03 -8.52 1.61
N GLY A 41 -7.85 -9.45 2.13
CA GLY A 41 -7.74 -10.88 1.82
C GLY A 41 -8.01 -11.18 0.34
N PHE A 42 -8.96 -10.48 -0.29
CA PHE A 42 -9.19 -10.57 -1.73
C PHE A 42 -8.00 -10.03 -2.52
N CYS A 43 -7.48 -8.85 -2.16
CA CYS A 43 -6.28 -8.28 -2.78
C CYS A 43 -5.09 -9.24 -2.67
N PHE A 44 -4.83 -9.76 -1.47
CA PHE A 44 -3.76 -10.72 -1.23
C PHE A 44 -3.93 -11.99 -2.08
N THR A 45 -5.13 -12.55 -2.14
CA THR A 45 -5.42 -13.74 -2.96
C THR A 45 -5.13 -13.47 -4.43
N MET A 46 -5.55 -12.32 -4.96
CA MET A 46 -5.25 -11.92 -6.34
C MET A 46 -3.75 -11.73 -6.59
N MET A 47 -3.02 -11.12 -5.64
CA MET A 47 -1.57 -10.97 -5.73
C MET A 47 -0.87 -12.32 -5.82
N VAL A 48 -1.24 -13.28 -4.95
CA VAL A 48 -0.69 -14.64 -4.97
C VAL A 48 -1.07 -15.37 -6.26
N LEU A 49 -2.34 -15.29 -6.69
CA LEU A 49 -2.79 -15.94 -7.91
C LEU A 49 -2.05 -15.41 -9.14
N LEU A 50 -1.90 -14.10 -9.27
CA LEU A 50 -1.18 -13.52 -10.40
C LEU A 50 0.30 -13.93 -10.35
N ARG A 51 0.96 -13.90 -9.18
CA ARG A 51 2.33 -14.41 -9.01
C ARG A 51 2.48 -15.87 -9.48
N GLN A 52 1.57 -16.73 -9.08
CA GLN A 52 1.66 -18.16 -9.38
C GLN A 52 1.24 -18.49 -10.83
N VAL A 53 0.20 -17.84 -11.36
CA VAL A 53 -0.41 -18.19 -12.66
C VAL A 53 0.20 -17.41 -13.82
N VAL A 54 0.54 -16.13 -13.62
CA VAL A 54 1.03 -15.26 -14.69
C VAL A 54 2.55 -15.26 -14.76
N TRP A 55 3.22 -15.39 -13.61
CA TRP A 55 4.68 -15.33 -13.52
C TRP A 55 5.33 -16.67 -13.15
N ASP A 56 4.58 -17.76 -13.14
CA ASP A 56 5.07 -19.12 -12.83
C ASP A 56 5.86 -19.19 -11.52
N GLY A 57 5.52 -18.33 -10.54
CA GLY A 57 6.24 -18.20 -9.28
C GLY A 57 7.65 -17.62 -9.39
N GLN A 58 8.08 -17.20 -10.58
CA GLN A 58 9.37 -16.56 -10.82
C GLN A 58 9.30 -15.05 -10.50
N PRO A 59 10.42 -14.45 -10.05
CA PRO A 59 10.49 -13.01 -9.84
C PRO A 59 10.18 -12.27 -11.14
N VAL A 60 9.27 -11.30 -11.05
CA VAL A 60 8.78 -10.60 -12.24
C VAL A 60 9.87 -9.74 -12.85
N LYS A 61 10.19 -9.97 -14.13
CA LYS A 61 11.14 -9.14 -14.87
C LYS A 61 10.54 -7.74 -15.12
N LYS A 62 11.34 -6.71 -14.86
CA LYS A 62 10.99 -5.32 -15.19
C LYS A 62 10.67 -5.20 -16.69
N SER A 63 9.52 -4.63 -17.00
CA SER A 63 9.07 -4.37 -18.37
C SER A 63 8.45 -2.98 -18.44
N PRO A 64 8.84 -2.14 -19.42
CA PRO A 64 8.30 -0.79 -19.55
C PRO A 64 6.79 -0.79 -19.80
N ALA A 65 6.25 -1.84 -20.44
CA ALA A 65 4.82 -1.98 -20.64
C ALA A 65 4.06 -2.23 -19.33
N VAL A 66 4.64 -3.05 -18.43
CA VAL A 66 4.05 -3.35 -17.11
C VAL A 66 4.13 -2.14 -16.20
N GLU A 67 5.23 -1.39 -16.24
CA GLU A 67 5.40 -0.13 -15.53
C GLU A 67 4.39 0.93 -16.00
N GLY A 68 4.21 1.09 -17.33
CA GLY A 68 3.18 1.96 -17.88
C GLY A 68 1.76 1.56 -17.45
N LEU A 69 1.46 0.26 -17.43
CA LEU A 69 0.19 -0.26 -16.92
C LEU A 69 0.01 0.04 -15.42
N TYR A 70 1.06 -0.13 -14.61
CA TYR A 70 1.05 0.18 -13.19
C TYR A 70 0.70 1.66 -12.93
N TYR A 71 1.32 2.59 -13.66
CA TYR A 71 1.01 4.02 -13.50
C TYR A 71 -0.39 4.37 -13.98
N LEU A 72 -0.84 3.78 -15.08
CA LEU A 72 -2.21 3.98 -15.60
C LEU A 72 -3.25 3.47 -14.59
N LEU A 73 -3.05 2.28 -14.02
CA LEU A 73 -3.93 1.72 -13.00
C LEU A 73 -3.87 2.54 -11.71
N SER A 74 -2.70 3.06 -11.31
CA SER A 74 -2.58 3.95 -10.15
C SER A 74 -3.40 5.23 -10.32
N PHE A 75 -3.33 5.85 -11.49
CA PHE A 75 -4.15 7.02 -11.82
C PHE A 75 -5.64 6.66 -11.82
N GLY A 76 -5.99 5.53 -12.44
CA GLY A 76 -7.35 5.00 -12.42
C GLY A 76 -7.89 4.81 -11.02
N ASP A 77 -7.11 4.19 -10.12
CA ASP A 77 -7.48 3.94 -8.72
C ASP A 77 -7.72 5.26 -7.96
N MET A 78 -6.89 6.29 -8.17
CA MET A 78 -7.11 7.62 -7.60
C MET A 78 -8.40 8.27 -8.08
N VAL A 79 -8.70 8.17 -9.38
CA VAL A 79 -9.97 8.65 -9.95
C VAL A 79 -11.14 7.87 -9.36
N MET A 80 -11.00 6.56 -9.17
CA MET A 80 -12.02 5.71 -8.57
C MET A 80 -12.29 6.09 -7.11
N ILE A 81 -11.25 6.34 -6.30
CA ILE A 81 -11.38 6.82 -4.92
C ILE A 81 -12.12 8.16 -4.89
N MET A 82 -11.76 9.10 -5.78
CA MET A 82 -12.44 10.40 -5.88
C MET A 82 -13.90 10.24 -6.28
N GLN A 83 -14.21 9.40 -7.26
CA GLN A 83 -15.60 9.11 -7.67
C GLN A 83 -16.38 8.46 -6.53
N LEU A 84 -15.76 7.50 -5.82
CA LEU A 84 -16.36 6.82 -4.67
C LEU A 84 -16.72 7.81 -3.56
N TRP A 85 -15.92 8.85 -3.37
CA TRP A 85 -16.24 9.95 -2.46
C TRP A 85 -17.50 10.72 -2.87
N LEU A 86 -17.65 11.03 -4.16
CA LEU A 86 -18.82 11.74 -4.68
C LEU A 86 -20.10 10.91 -4.55
N ILE A 87 -20.03 9.60 -4.82
CA ILE A 87 -21.20 8.71 -4.79
C ILE A 87 -21.39 7.97 -3.47
N ARG A 88 -20.64 8.34 -2.41
CA ARG A 88 -20.58 7.61 -1.13
C ARG A 88 -21.95 7.35 -0.47
N SER A 89 -22.92 8.25 -0.68
CA SER A 89 -24.29 8.16 -0.15
C SER A 89 -25.27 7.42 -1.07
N SER A 90 -24.87 7.08 -2.29
CA SER A 90 -25.75 6.53 -3.31
C SER A 90 -25.71 5.00 -3.33
N PHE A 91 -26.59 4.36 -2.55
CA PHE A 91 -26.81 2.90 -2.61
C PHE A 91 -27.62 2.52 -3.87
N PRO A 92 -27.27 1.44 -4.61
CA PRO A 92 -26.19 0.47 -4.36
C PRO A 92 -24.85 0.82 -5.05
N TYR A 93 -24.78 1.93 -5.77
CA TYR A 93 -23.64 2.30 -6.62
C TYR A 93 -22.32 2.42 -5.86
N ASN A 94 -22.36 2.92 -4.62
CA ASN A 94 -21.18 3.01 -3.75
C ASN A 94 -20.51 1.64 -3.51
N TYR A 95 -21.29 0.58 -3.25
CA TYR A 95 -20.76 -0.77 -3.05
C TYR A 95 -20.24 -1.38 -4.36
N LEU A 96 -20.94 -1.18 -5.46
CA LEU A 96 -20.48 -1.64 -6.77
C LEU A 96 -19.14 -1.00 -7.14
N MET A 97 -19.03 0.31 -6.97
CA MET A 97 -17.80 1.06 -7.26
C MET A 97 -16.66 0.64 -6.33
N MET A 98 -16.94 0.41 -5.04
CA MET A 98 -15.97 -0.12 -4.10
C MET A 98 -15.45 -1.51 -4.51
N SER A 99 -16.32 -2.39 -5.01
CA SER A 99 -15.91 -3.71 -5.53
C SER A 99 -15.02 -3.57 -6.75
N VAL A 100 -15.39 -2.72 -7.71
CA VAL A 100 -14.57 -2.44 -8.91
C VAL A 100 -13.21 -1.88 -8.52
N MET A 101 -13.18 -0.87 -7.64
CA MET A 101 -11.96 -0.29 -7.11
C MET A 101 -11.10 -1.37 -6.43
N THR A 102 -11.68 -2.22 -5.57
CA THR A 102 -10.95 -3.31 -4.91
C THR A 102 -10.28 -4.25 -5.93
N CYS A 103 -10.97 -4.59 -7.03
CA CYS A 103 -10.37 -5.39 -8.11
C CYS A 103 -9.22 -4.67 -8.82
N VAL A 104 -9.38 -3.38 -9.12
CA VAL A 104 -8.32 -2.56 -9.73
C VAL A 104 -7.12 -2.43 -8.80
N THR A 105 -7.33 -2.11 -7.52
CA THR A 105 -6.29 -2.05 -6.50
C THR A 105 -5.57 -3.39 -6.35
N ALA A 106 -6.30 -4.52 -6.38
CA ALA A 106 -5.71 -5.86 -6.29
C ALA A 106 -4.76 -6.16 -7.46
N VAL A 107 -5.18 -5.84 -8.70
CA VAL A 107 -4.32 -5.96 -9.87
C VAL A 107 -3.15 -5.00 -9.76
N LEU A 108 -3.39 -3.74 -9.42
CA LEU A 108 -2.35 -2.73 -9.25
C LEU A 108 -1.25 -3.19 -8.28
N TRP A 109 -1.63 -3.69 -7.11
CA TRP A 109 -0.70 -4.19 -6.10
C TRP A 109 0.01 -5.47 -6.53
N SER A 110 -0.62 -6.33 -7.33
CA SER A 110 0.12 -7.49 -7.89
C SER A 110 1.27 -7.06 -8.82
N LEU A 111 1.16 -5.90 -9.47
CA LEU A 111 2.19 -5.38 -10.35
C LEU A 111 3.35 -4.71 -9.58
N THR A 112 3.21 -4.40 -8.29
CA THR A 112 4.24 -3.64 -7.56
C THR A 112 5.57 -4.39 -7.46
N GLU A 113 5.52 -5.73 -7.36
CA GLU A 113 6.74 -6.55 -7.36
C GLU A 113 7.54 -6.35 -8.65
N SER A 114 6.84 -6.28 -9.80
CA SER A 114 7.47 -6.08 -11.11
C SER A 114 8.13 -4.72 -11.28
N VAL A 115 7.60 -3.68 -10.64
CA VAL A 115 8.11 -2.30 -10.78
C VAL A 115 9.22 -2.03 -9.77
N PHE A 116 8.99 -2.42 -8.51
CA PHE A 116 9.86 -2.07 -7.38
C PHE A 116 10.79 -3.18 -6.91
N ALA A 117 10.63 -4.42 -7.41
CA ALA A 117 11.43 -5.58 -7.02
C ALA A 117 11.48 -5.79 -5.49
N THR A 118 10.32 -5.71 -4.84
CA THR A 118 10.16 -5.93 -3.39
C THR A 118 8.84 -6.63 -3.09
N LEU A 119 8.83 -7.44 -2.02
CA LEU A 119 7.65 -8.14 -1.53
C LEU A 119 6.93 -7.39 -0.40
N LEU A 120 7.46 -6.23 -0.02
CA LEU A 120 6.92 -5.39 1.05
C LEU A 120 5.42 -5.11 0.91
N HIS A 121 4.92 -4.95 -0.31
CA HIS A 121 3.49 -4.77 -0.55
C HIS A 121 2.67 -6.03 -0.22
N MET A 122 3.14 -7.21 -0.65
CA MET A 122 2.45 -8.47 -0.32
C MET A 122 2.43 -8.69 1.19
N GLU A 123 3.55 -8.46 1.87
CA GLU A 123 3.65 -8.57 3.32
C GLU A 123 2.72 -7.59 4.04
N LEU A 124 2.71 -6.32 3.62
CA LEU A 124 1.85 -5.31 4.23
C LEU A 124 0.36 -5.61 4.03
N VAL A 125 -0.04 -6.06 2.84
CA VAL A 125 -1.44 -6.46 2.54
C VAL A 125 -1.85 -7.69 3.35
N PHE A 126 -0.94 -8.65 3.49
CA PHE A 126 -1.17 -9.83 4.33
C PHE A 126 -1.29 -9.47 5.82
N MET A 127 -0.36 -8.67 6.34
CA MET A 127 -0.37 -8.20 7.73
C MET A 127 -1.62 -7.35 8.03
N THR A 128 -2.01 -6.43 7.13
CA THR A 128 -3.24 -5.64 7.29
C THR A 128 -4.48 -6.53 7.30
N CYS A 129 -4.55 -7.56 6.44
CA CYS A 129 -5.63 -8.55 6.45
C CYS A 129 -5.76 -9.23 7.82
N ILE A 130 -4.66 -9.76 8.37
CA ILE A 130 -4.64 -10.40 9.69
C ILE A 130 -5.02 -9.39 10.78
N ALA A 131 -4.43 -8.19 10.76
CA ALA A 131 -4.65 -7.18 11.77
C ALA A 131 -6.12 -6.75 11.83
N MET A 132 -6.77 -6.54 10.68
CA MET A 132 -8.20 -6.19 10.61
C MET A 132 -9.09 -7.35 11.02
N PHE A 133 -8.73 -8.59 10.67
CA PHE A 133 -9.46 -9.78 11.09
C PHE A 133 -9.44 -9.94 12.62
N ILE A 134 -8.26 -9.86 13.24
CA ILE A 134 -8.09 -9.92 14.69
C ILE A 134 -8.76 -8.74 15.38
N ALA A 135 -8.66 -7.52 14.83
CA ALA A 135 -9.34 -6.35 15.37
C ALA A 135 -10.87 -6.50 15.34
N SER A 136 -11.42 -7.15 14.30
CA SER A 136 -12.84 -7.49 14.21
C SER A 136 -13.27 -8.45 15.32
N LEU A 137 -12.51 -9.53 15.54
CA LEU A 137 -12.76 -10.48 16.62
C LEU A 137 -12.61 -9.84 18.01
N ALA A 138 -11.55 -9.07 18.22
CA ALA A 138 -11.31 -8.33 19.46
C ALA A 138 -12.46 -7.35 19.74
N CYS A 139 -12.95 -6.63 18.72
CA CYS A 139 -14.15 -5.80 18.86
C CYS A 139 -15.38 -6.63 19.22
N CYS A 140 -15.58 -7.82 18.64
CA CYS A 140 -16.70 -8.70 18.99
C CYS A 140 -16.66 -9.11 20.48
N VAL A 141 -15.46 -9.37 21.03
CA VAL A 141 -15.28 -9.73 22.44
C VAL A 141 -15.39 -8.52 23.37
N LEU A 142 -14.67 -7.43 23.07
CA LEU A 142 -14.59 -6.22 23.90
C LEU A 142 -15.91 -5.43 23.96
N THR A 143 -16.82 -5.66 23.02
CA THR A 143 -18.14 -5.02 23.01
C THR A 143 -19.21 -5.80 23.79
N ARG A 144 -18.88 -6.97 24.35
CA ARG A 144 -19.79 -7.72 25.25
C ARG A 144 -19.99 -6.98 26.57
N GLU A 145 -21.16 -7.18 27.19
CA GLU A 145 -21.60 -6.42 28.38
C GLU A 145 -20.63 -6.47 29.57
N PHE A 146 -19.85 -7.55 29.69
CA PHE A 146 -18.85 -7.73 30.74
C PHE A 146 -17.76 -6.66 30.72
N PHE A 147 -17.46 -6.07 29.55
CA PHE A 147 -16.37 -5.12 29.35
C PHE A 147 -16.84 -3.68 29.17
N LYS A 148 -18.00 -3.29 29.72
CA LYS A 148 -18.59 -1.93 29.55
C LYS A 148 -17.61 -0.77 29.82
N ARG A 149 -16.69 -0.90 30.79
CA ARG A 149 -15.66 0.13 31.09
C ARG A 149 -14.59 0.26 30.00
N LEU A 150 -14.26 -0.83 29.30
CA LEU A 150 -13.25 -0.88 28.24
C LEU A 150 -13.80 -0.48 26.87
N SER A 151 -15.12 -0.35 26.71
CA SER A 151 -15.79 -0.02 25.44
C SER A 151 -15.27 1.27 24.76
N VAL A 152 -14.84 2.25 25.55
CA VAL A 152 -14.26 3.52 25.05
C VAL A 152 -12.89 3.29 24.40
N HIS A 153 -12.10 2.36 24.94
CA HIS A 153 -10.78 1.99 24.44
C HIS A 153 -10.81 0.73 23.56
N ALA A 154 -12.00 0.20 23.23
CA ALA A 154 -12.12 -1.05 22.51
C ALA A 154 -11.46 -1.00 21.12
N VAL A 155 -11.60 0.12 20.40
CA VAL A 155 -11.00 0.31 19.07
C VAL A 155 -9.47 0.33 19.12
N PRO A 156 -8.80 1.20 19.91
CA PRO A 156 -7.34 1.20 19.97
C PRO A 156 -6.77 -0.11 20.51
N ILE A 157 -7.43 -0.74 21.49
CA ILE A 157 -7.01 -2.06 21.99
C ILE A 157 -7.12 -3.10 20.86
N ALA A 158 -8.24 -3.15 20.14
CA ALA A 158 -8.45 -4.10 19.05
C ALA A 158 -7.41 -3.93 17.93
N LEU A 159 -7.14 -2.69 17.51
CA LEU A 159 -6.15 -2.39 16.49
C LEU A 159 -4.73 -2.72 16.96
N PHE A 160 -4.39 -2.40 18.22
CA PHE A 160 -3.09 -2.75 18.80
C PHE A 160 -2.90 -4.27 18.88
N THR A 161 -3.93 -5.00 19.30
CA THR A 161 -3.89 -6.47 19.32
C THR A 161 -3.74 -7.04 17.90
N GLY A 162 -4.45 -6.48 16.93
CA GLY A 162 -4.36 -6.91 15.54
C GLY A 162 -2.97 -6.67 14.95
N TRP A 163 -2.41 -5.48 15.17
CA TRP A 163 -1.03 -5.16 14.80
C TRP A 163 -0.03 -6.14 15.40
N LEU A 164 -0.06 -6.29 16.73
CA LEU A 164 0.88 -7.16 17.44
C LEU A 164 0.80 -8.61 16.93
N THR A 165 -0.41 -9.14 16.75
CA THR A 165 -0.60 -10.50 16.23
C THR A 165 -0.11 -10.65 14.80
N ALA A 166 -0.41 -9.69 13.92
CA ALA A 166 0.04 -9.71 12.53
C ALA A 166 1.57 -9.62 12.43
N SER A 167 2.18 -8.67 13.13
CA SER A 167 3.62 -8.46 13.15
C SER A 167 4.37 -9.67 13.71
N VAL A 168 3.96 -10.18 14.88
CA VAL A 168 4.59 -11.38 15.47
C VAL A 168 4.38 -12.60 14.57
N GLY A 169 3.17 -12.79 14.04
CA GLY A 169 2.84 -13.93 13.20
C GLY A 169 3.68 -13.99 11.94
N VAL A 170 3.76 -12.90 11.18
CA VAL A 170 4.51 -12.87 9.92
C VAL A 170 6.01 -12.96 10.16
N VAL A 171 6.55 -12.18 11.10
CA VAL A 171 8.00 -12.24 11.43
C VAL A 171 8.39 -13.64 11.91
N LEU A 172 7.56 -14.29 12.75
CA LEU A 172 7.85 -15.63 13.23
C LEU A 172 7.77 -16.68 12.11
N VAL A 173 6.74 -16.62 11.26
CA VAL A 173 6.59 -17.54 10.12
C VAL A 173 7.80 -17.43 9.20
N GLU A 174 8.24 -16.23 8.87
CA GLU A 174 9.37 -16.05 7.97
C GLU A 174 10.70 -16.51 8.59
N ARG A 175 10.88 -16.28 9.90
CA ARG A 175 12.07 -16.76 10.62
C ARG A 175 12.12 -18.28 10.75
N LEU A 176 10.96 -18.94 10.87
CA LEU A 176 10.87 -20.40 11.03
C LEU A 176 10.79 -21.14 9.70
N THR A 177 10.26 -20.50 8.67
CA THR A 177 10.10 -21.04 7.32
C THR A 177 10.57 -20.00 6.30
N PRO A 178 11.89 -19.87 6.07
CA PRO A 178 12.42 -19.03 5.01
C PRO A 178 11.99 -19.61 3.66
N LEU A 179 10.86 -19.12 3.15
CA LEU A 179 10.24 -19.58 1.91
C LEU A 179 11.01 -19.12 0.68
N GLU A 180 11.74 -18.00 0.78
CA GLU A 180 12.64 -17.50 -0.27
C GLU A 180 13.99 -17.09 0.34
N PRO A 181 15.13 -17.70 -0.09
CA PRO A 181 16.46 -17.35 0.41
C PRO A 181 16.93 -15.94 -0.01
N SER A 182 16.13 -15.20 -0.78
CA SER A 182 16.41 -13.85 -1.28
C SER A 182 15.60 -12.73 -0.62
N LEU A 183 14.71 -13.04 0.33
CA LEU A 183 13.99 -12.02 1.09
C LEU A 183 14.99 -11.22 1.94
N LYS A 184 14.93 -9.89 1.81
CA LYS A 184 15.80 -9.03 2.60
C LYS A 184 15.26 -9.01 4.02
N ASP A 185 16.10 -9.36 4.99
CA ASP A 185 15.75 -9.47 6.42
C ASP A 185 15.01 -8.26 7.03
N TRP A 186 15.04 -7.09 6.39
CA TRP A 186 14.41 -5.85 6.85
C TRP A 186 12.97 -5.64 6.36
N GLU A 187 12.54 -6.26 5.26
CA GLU A 187 11.22 -6.05 4.65
C GLU A 187 10.06 -6.26 5.65
N PRO A 188 10.05 -7.33 6.47
CA PRO A 188 8.95 -7.62 7.39
C PRO A 188 8.87 -6.62 8.55
N TRP A 189 10.04 -6.15 9.00
CA TRP A 189 10.12 -5.12 10.03
C TRP A 189 9.59 -3.78 9.50
N LEU A 190 9.92 -3.45 8.25
CA LEU A 190 9.39 -2.24 7.62
C LEU A 190 7.88 -2.37 7.38
N ALA A 191 7.39 -3.53 6.92
CA ALA A 191 5.96 -3.78 6.75
C ALA A 191 5.21 -3.61 8.08
N SER A 192 5.75 -4.14 9.18
CA SER A 192 5.20 -3.97 10.52
C SER A 192 5.15 -2.50 10.97
N ALA A 193 6.19 -1.72 10.67
CA ALA A 193 6.23 -0.29 10.98
C ALA A 193 5.23 0.53 10.13
N LEU A 194 5.12 0.23 8.83
CA LEU A 194 4.15 0.84 7.93
C LEU A 194 2.71 0.48 8.33
N LEU A 195 2.46 -0.76 8.76
CA LEU A 195 1.18 -1.15 9.32
C LEU A 195 0.86 -0.33 10.57
N ALA A 196 1.81 -0.17 11.51
CA ALA A 196 1.59 0.65 12.70
C ALA A 196 1.20 2.09 12.31
N LEU A 197 1.91 2.68 11.35
CA LEU A 197 1.61 4.02 10.83
C LEU A 197 0.21 4.10 10.21
N LEU A 198 -0.17 3.11 9.39
CA LEU A 198 -1.50 3.03 8.79
C LEU A 198 -2.60 2.95 9.86
N LEU A 199 -2.41 2.15 10.91
CA LEU A 199 -3.38 2.04 12.00
C LEU A 199 -3.48 3.32 12.82
N LEU A 200 -2.36 4.02 13.02
CA LEU A 200 -2.35 5.34 13.66
C LEU A 200 -3.10 6.38 12.83
N LEU A 201 -2.92 6.38 11.50
CA LEU A 201 -3.67 7.25 10.58
C LEU A 201 -5.16 6.93 10.59
N LEU A 202 -5.53 5.64 10.57
CA LEU A 202 -6.92 5.22 10.74
C LEU A 202 -7.49 5.74 12.07
N MET A 203 -6.72 5.64 13.15
CA MET A 203 -7.11 6.14 14.46
C MET A 203 -7.17 7.66 14.53
N PHE A 204 -6.45 8.39 13.69
CA PHE A 204 -6.48 9.85 13.63
C PHE A 204 -7.69 10.35 12.83
N GLU A 205 -7.86 9.84 11.61
CA GLU A 205 -8.92 10.24 10.68
C GLU A 205 -10.27 9.61 11.03
N GLY A 206 -10.29 8.30 11.27
CA GLY A 206 -11.50 7.53 11.60
C GLY A 206 -11.94 7.67 13.05
N ARG A 207 -11.23 8.44 13.88
CA ARG A 207 -11.41 8.51 15.34
C ARG A 207 -12.84 8.77 15.75
N LEU A 208 -13.46 9.78 15.15
CA LEU A 208 -14.81 10.21 15.53
C LEU A 208 -15.83 9.19 15.07
N ALA A 209 -15.70 8.70 13.84
CA ALA A 209 -16.63 7.76 13.25
C ALA A 209 -16.55 6.35 13.91
N LEU A 210 -15.33 5.85 14.19
CA LEU A 210 -15.10 4.56 14.85
C LEU A 210 -15.41 4.62 16.36
N MET A 211 -14.98 5.67 17.08
CA MET A 211 -15.23 5.77 18.53
C MET A 211 -16.69 6.12 18.83
N ARG A 212 -17.33 6.99 18.05
CA ARG A 212 -18.75 7.35 18.24
C ARG A 212 -19.71 6.41 17.52
N SER A 213 -19.20 5.45 16.74
CA SER A 213 -20.00 4.50 15.95
C SER A 213 -21.06 5.23 15.12
N GLN A 214 -20.64 6.20 14.30
CA GLN A 214 -21.53 6.95 13.40
C GLN A 214 -21.70 6.15 12.09
N PRO A 215 -22.80 5.41 11.91
CA PRO A 215 -22.98 4.55 10.73
C PRO A 215 -23.16 5.35 9.43
N ASP A 216 -23.55 6.62 9.56
CA ASP A 216 -23.75 7.54 8.43
C ASP A 216 -22.43 7.80 7.68
N ASP A 217 -21.29 7.64 8.35
CA ASP A 217 -19.95 7.78 7.78
C ASP A 217 -19.28 6.44 7.44
N PHE A 218 -20.02 5.31 7.45
CA PHE A 218 -19.47 3.97 7.18
C PHE A 218 -18.61 3.94 5.91
N MET A 219 -19.18 4.46 4.83
CA MET A 219 -18.51 4.49 3.53
C MET A 219 -17.32 5.44 3.53
N GLY A 220 -17.42 6.56 4.26
CA GLY A 220 -16.31 7.50 4.44
C GLY A 220 -15.09 6.85 5.09
N ILE A 221 -15.28 6.02 6.13
CA ILE A 221 -14.17 5.30 6.77
C ILE A 221 -13.48 4.35 5.79
N LEU A 222 -14.25 3.62 4.98
CA LEU A 222 -13.68 2.68 4.00
C LEU A 222 -12.88 3.42 2.92
N ILE A 223 -13.40 4.55 2.43
CA ILE A 223 -12.69 5.40 1.46
C ILE A 223 -11.41 5.96 2.06
N ILE A 224 -11.47 6.52 3.28
CA ILE A 224 -10.30 7.04 3.99
C ILE A 224 -9.26 5.94 4.20
N MET A 225 -9.69 4.73 4.56
CA MET A 225 -8.77 3.62 4.77
C MET A 225 -8.10 3.19 3.46
N ASN A 226 -8.85 3.01 2.38
CA ASN A 226 -8.31 2.65 1.08
C ASN A 226 -7.35 3.73 0.55
N GLY A 227 -7.71 5.01 0.69
CA GLY A 227 -6.83 6.13 0.37
C GLY A 227 -5.58 6.22 1.27
N SER A 228 -5.72 5.91 2.56
CA SER A 228 -4.59 5.89 3.51
C SER A 228 -3.63 4.75 3.20
N MET A 229 -4.12 3.56 2.84
CA MET A 229 -3.27 2.45 2.38
C MET A 229 -2.50 2.85 1.13
N MET A 230 -3.18 3.43 0.14
CA MET A 230 -2.51 3.95 -1.05
C MET A 230 -1.46 5.00 -0.71
N SER A 231 -1.72 5.88 0.27
CA SER A 231 -0.78 6.94 0.66
C SER A 231 0.42 6.43 1.48
N VAL A 232 0.17 5.61 2.50
CA VAL A 232 1.22 5.04 3.38
C VAL A 232 2.17 4.15 2.60
N VAL A 233 1.69 3.56 1.51
CA VAL A 233 2.51 2.75 0.63
C VAL A 233 3.15 3.60 -0.46
N SER A 234 2.39 4.42 -1.18
CA SER A 234 2.97 5.18 -2.30
C SER A 234 3.98 6.23 -1.81
N VAL A 235 3.74 6.94 -0.70
CA VAL A 235 4.60 8.05 -0.27
C VAL A 235 6.02 7.59 0.11
N PRO A 236 6.24 6.56 0.94
CA PRO A 236 7.58 6.05 1.19
C PRO A 236 8.26 5.56 -0.08
N PHE A 237 7.52 4.93 -1.01
CA PHE A 237 8.10 4.48 -2.28
C PHE A 237 8.48 5.64 -3.19
N PHE A 238 7.66 6.68 -3.28
CA PHE A 238 8.01 7.92 -3.98
C PHE A 238 9.26 8.57 -3.35
N VAL A 239 9.33 8.65 -2.02
CA VAL A 239 10.48 9.23 -1.31
C VAL A 239 11.73 8.37 -1.48
N ILE A 240 11.63 7.04 -1.43
CA ILE A 240 12.77 6.14 -1.59
C ILE A 240 13.26 6.12 -3.04
N ILE A 241 12.35 6.08 -4.01
CA ILE A 241 12.70 6.00 -5.44
C ILE A 241 13.19 7.35 -5.96
N TYR A 242 12.48 8.43 -5.68
CA TYR A 242 12.90 9.75 -6.17
C TYR A 242 13.93 10.42 -5.27
N GLY A 243 13.83 10.24 -3.94
CA GLY A 243 14.73 10.87 -2.99
C GLY A 243 16.07 10.17 -2.85
N PHE A 244 16.12 8.82 -2.89
CA PHE A 244 17.38 8.08 -2.72
C PHE A 244 17.93 7.49 -4.02
N LEU A 245 17.10 6.87 -4.87
CA LEU A 245 17.58 6.21 -6.11
C LEU A 245 17.83 7.19 -7.27
N TYR A 246 17.12 8.33 -7.33
CA TYR A 246 17.38 9.35 -8.35
C TYR A 246 18.50 10.33 -7.95
N MET A 247 18.63 10.68 -6.67
CA MET A 247 19.75 11.51 -6.18
C MET A 247 21.11 10.81 -6.33
N THR A 248 21.18 9.50 -6.06
CA THR A 248 22.43 8.73 -6.24
C THR A 248 22.80 8.52 -7.71
N ARG A 249 21.84 8.65 -8.65
CA ARG A 249 22.11 8.51 -10.08
C ARG A 249 22.72 9.77 -10.71
N GLU A 250 22.61 10.93 -10.06
CA GLU A 250 23.32 12.14 -10.50
C GLU A 250 24.78 12.19 -10.01
N GLU A 251 25.11 11.53 -8.90
CA GLU A 251 26.51 11.45 -8.42
C GLU A 251 27.40 10.54 -9.27
N ASP A 252 26.85 9.54 -9.99
CA ASP A 252 27.60 8.68 -10.91
C ASP A 252 27.69 9.23 -12.36
N ARG A 253 27.16 10.44 -12.61
CA ARG A 253 27.36 11.14 -13.90
C ARG A 253 28.73 11.83 -13.89
N ASP A 254 29.75 11.01 -14.14
CA ASP A 254 31.15 11.31 -14.47
C ASP A 254 31.53 12.82 -14.57
N PRO A 255 32.24 13.38 -13.57
CA PRO A 255 32.75 14.75 -13.62
C PRO A 255 33.81 14.99 -14.73
N ASN A 256 34.21 13.95 -15.49
CA ASN A 256 35.16 14.07 -16.59
C ASN A 256 34.52 14.29 -17.97
N SER A 257 33.20 14.37 -18.09
CA SER A 257 32.53 14.53 -19.39
C SER A 257 32.56 15.96 -19.99
N VAL A 258 33.26 16.92 -19.36
CA VAL A 258 33.38 18.33 -19.82
C VAL A 258 34.78 18.66 -20.37
N ARG A 259 35.60 17.68 -20.76
CA ARG A 259 36.94 17.94 -21.32
C ARG A 259 37.15 17.42 -22.75
N ALA A 260 36.11 17.53 -23.57
CA ALA A 260 36.17 17.23 -25.00
C ALA A 260 35.51 18.33 -25.83
N THR A 261 35.99 19.57 -25.69
CA THR A 261 35.88 20.62 -26.70
C THR A 261 36.89 21.70 -26.36
N ASP A 262 37.53 22.23 -27.41
CA ASP A 262 38.52 23.31 -27.41
C ASP A 262 39.98 22.87 -27.26
N GLU A 263 40.55 22.35 -28.35
CA GLU A 263 41.77 22.92 -28.94
C GLU A 263 41.93 22.41 -30.38
N GLU A 264 41.48 23.25 -31.30
CA GLU A 264 41.71 23.18 -32.74
C GLU A 264 43.01 23.97 -33.02
N GLU A 265 44.10 23.30 -33.42
CA GLU A 265 45.27 23.95 -34.03
C GLU A 265 45.92 23.06 -35.11
N PRO A 266 46.55 23.66 -36.13
CA PRO A 266 46.44 23.22 -37.52
C PRO A 266 47.63 22.36 -37.97
N GLN A 267 47.37 21.42 -38.89
CA GLN A 267 48.43 20.71 -39.61
C GLN A 267 49.18 21.64 -40.57
N PRO A 268 50.53 21.69 -40.53
CA PRO A 268 51.30 22.27 -41.63
C PRO A 268 51.57 21.24 -42.72
N TYR A 269 51.34 21.70 -43.95
CA TYR A 269 51.63 21.04 -45.22
C TYR A 269 53.12 20.72 -45.42
N LEU A 270 53.36 19.53 -46.00
CA LEU A 270 54.40 19.13 -46.96
C LEU A 270 55.62 20.05 -47.16
N ASP A 271 56.81 19.47 -47.07
CA ASP A 271 57.82 19.75 -48.10
C ASP A 271 58.66 18.52 -48.48
N ASN A 272 59.07 18.55 -49.75
CA ASN A 272 59.63 17.51 -50.59
C ASN A 272 61.03 17.03 -50.16
N VAL A 273 61.48 15.89 -50.71
CA VAL A 273 62.81 15.64 -51.36
C VAL A 273 63.08 14.11 -51.48
N PRO A 274 63.78 13.66 -52.54
CA PRO A 274 63.38 12.48 -53.32
C PRO A 274 64.20 11.20 -53.09
N HIS A 275 63.68 10.11 -53.69
CA HIS A 275 64.36 8.85 -53.98
C HIS A 275 65.81 9.01 -54.48
N PRO A 276 66.68 8.05 -54.14
CA PRO A 276 67.59 7.48 -55.12
C PRO A 276 67.40 5.97 -55.32
N LEU A 277 67.73 5.59 -56.54
CA LEU A 277 67.66 4.30 -57.22
C LEU A 277 68.73 3.29 -56.78
N ALA A 278 68.43 2.01 -57.09
CA ALA A 278 69.32 0.89 -57.39
C ALA A 278 70.23 0.40 -56.23
N VAL A 279 70.49 -0.90 -56.03
CA VAL A 279 71.20 -1.87 -56.88
C VAL A 279 70.85 -3.27 -56.30
N GLY A 280 70.38 -4.26 -57.08
CA GLY A 280 71.21 -5.29 -57.74
C GLY A 280 71.87 -6.24 -56.72
N GLU A 281 71.27 -7.40 -56.44
CA GLU A 281 71.75 -8.76 -56.84
C GLU A 281 72.96 -9.30 -56.04
N PRO A 282 73.23 -10.62 -56.00
CA PRO A 282 72.52 -11.77 -56.59
C PRO A 282 71.83 -12.72 -55.59
#